data_AF-A0A519LPI7-F1
#
_entry.id   AF-A0A519LPI7-F1
#
_cell.length_a   1.000
_cell.length_b   1.000
_cell.length_c   1.000
_cell.angle_alpha   90.00
_cell.angle_beta   90.00
_cell.angle_gamma   90.00
#
_symmetry.space_group_name_H-M   'P 1'
#
loop_
_entity.id
_entity.type
_entity.pdbx_description
1 polymer ?
#
loop_
_entity_poly.entity_id
_entity_poly.type
_entity_poly.pdbx_seq_one_letter_code
_entity_poly.pdbx_strand_id
1 'polypeptide(L)' 'SRHPKSPLAPRELSAAMLYAQGRSHKDIAATLGLTPATVRTYLRTAYAALGVSNKLELVAALRTA' A
#
# COMPACT_ATOMS: atom_id res chain seq x y z
N SER A 1 -6.66 22.60 9.95
CA SER A 1 -5.52 21.70 9.65
C SER A 1 -5.92 20.65 8.64
N ARG A 2 -5.84 20.94 7.33
CA ARG A 2 -6.12 19.94 6.27
C ARG A 2 -4.81 19.21 5.97
N HIS A 3 -4.50 18.17 6.73
CA HIS A 3 -3.61 17.14 6.20
C HIS A 3 -4.40 16.49 5.05
N PRO A 4 -3.86 16.41 3.82
CA PRO A 4 -4.48 15.60 2.79
C PRO A 4 -4.56 14.19 3.37
N LYS A 5 -5.77 13.75 3.72
CA LYS A 5 -5.98 12.35 4.07
C LYS A 5 -5.62 11.60 2.81
N SER A 6 -4.51 10.86 2.84
CA SER A 6 -4.18 9.88 1.80
C SER A 6 -5.47 9.15 1.44
N PRO A 7 -5.77 8.92 0.15
CA PRO A 7 -6.99 8.22 -0.26
C PRO A 7 -7.03 6.77 0.25
N LEU A 8 -5.94 6.29 0.85
CA LEU A 8 -5.80 4.96 1.43
C LEU A 8 -6.24 4.91 2.90
N ALA A 9 -6.92 3.82 3.27
CA ALA A 9 -7.09 3.50 4.68
C ALA A 9 -5.70 3.26 5.33
N PRO A 10 -5.52 3.52 6.64
CA PRO A 10 -4.22 3.39 7.30
C PRO A 10 -3.56 2.02 7.12
N ARG A 11 -4.35 0.93 7.11
CA ARG A 11 -3.85 -0.44 6.91
C ARG A 11 -3.41 -0.70 5.47
N GLU A 12 -4.09 -0.11 4.50
CA GLU A 12 -3.75 -0.20 3.07
C GLU A 12 -2.48 0.60 2.79
N LEU A 13 -2.38 1.80 3.36
CA LEU A 13 -1.18 2.62 3.29
C LEU A 13 0.04 1.89 3.85
N SER A 14 -0.06 1.29 5.03
CA SER A 14 1.04 0.52 5.62
C SER A 14 1.48 -0.65 4.73
N ALA A 15 0.52 -1.38 4.15
CA ALA A 15 0.84 -2.48 3.23
C ALA A 15 1.51 -1.97 1.94
N ALA A 16 0.99 -0.89 1.36
CA ALA A 16 1.53 -0.26 0.16
C ALA A 16 2.94 0.30 0.37
N MET A 17 3.21 0.94 1.51
CA MET A 17 4.54 1.46 1.87
C MET A 17 5.58 0.34 2.01
N LEU A 18 5.25 -0.75 2.73
CA LEU A 18 6.17 -1.87 2.87
C LEU A 18 6.42 -2.58 1.52
N TYR A 19 5.39 -2.68 0.67
CA TYR A 19 5.54 -3.23 -0.68
C TYR A 19 6.42 -2.34 -1.57
N ALA A 20 6.25 -1.02 -1.50
CA ALA A 20 7.07 -0.03 -2.19
C ALA A 20 8.56 -0.13 -1.78
N GLN A 21 8.84 -0.49 -0.53
CA GLN A 21 10.21 -0.76 -0.03
C GLN A 21 10.79 -2.10 -0.52
N GLY A 22 10.03 -2.90 -1.27
CA GLY A 22 10.52 -4.18 -1.81
C GLY A 22 10.23 -5.40 -0.94
N ARG A 23 9.44 -5.27 0.13
CA ARG A 23 9.03 -6.42 0.95
C ARG A 23 8.11 -7.36 0.16
N SER A 24 8.24 -8.67 0.41
CA SER A 24 7.33 -9.66 -0.16
C SER A 24 5.97 -9.62 0.54
N HIS A 25 4.92 -10.15 -0.09
CA HIS A 25 3.60 -10.25 0.56
C HIS A 25 3.65 -11.04 1.88
N LYS A 26 4.54 -12.03 2.00
CA LYS A 26 4.72 -12.83 3.21
C LYS A 26 5.35 -12.01 4.34
N ASP A 27 6.37 -11.20 4.03
CA ASP A 27 7.02 -10.35 5.03
C ASP A 27 6.10 -9.23 5.50
N ILE A 28 5.34 -8.63 4.57
CA ILE A 28 4.33 -7.61 4.90
C ILE A 28 3.25 -8.21 5.80
N ALA A 29 2.79 -9.40 5.46
CA ALA A 29 1.78 -10.11 6.24
C ALA A 29 2.28 -10.37 7.68
N ALA A 30 3.50 -10.89 7.83
CA ALA A 30 4.12 -11.09 9.13
C ALA A 30 4.29 -9.77 9.91
N THR A 31 4.72 -8.70 9.23
CA THR A 31 4.93 -7.38 9.83
C THR A 31 3.64 -6.74 10.33
N LEU A 32 2.54 -6.89 9.59
CA LEU A 32 1.27 -6.23 9.89
C LEU A 32 0.28 -7.10 10.68
N GLY A 33 0.64 -8.36 10.98
CA GLY A 33 -0.26 -9.33 11.62
C GLY A 33 -1.42 -9.74 10.70
N LEU A 34 -1.15 -9.90 9.41
CA LEU A 34 -2.13 -10.21 8.36
C LEU A 34 -1.83 -11.54 7.69
N THR A 35 -2.71 -11.96 6.78
CA THR A 35 -2.42 -13.04 5.83
C THR A 35 -1.86 -12.46 4.51
N PRO A 36 -1.05 -13.22 3.74
CA PRO A 36 -0.62 -12.79 2.41
C PRO A 36 -1.78 -12.49 1.45
N ALA A 37 -2.93 -13.14 1.64
CA ALA A 37 -4.15 -12.86 0.88
C ALA A 37 -4.72 -11.48 1.20
N THR A 38 -4.79 -11.12 2.49
CA THR A 38 -5.22 -9.79 2.93
C THR A 38 -4.29 -8.70 2.39
N VAL A 39 -2.97 -8.94 2.39
CA VAL A 39 -2.00 -8.00 1.80
C VAL A 39 -2.28 -7.77 0.32
N ARG A 40 -2.52 -8.83 -0.46
CA ARG A 40 -2.89 -8.69 -1.89
C ARG A 40 -4.18 -7.88 -2.08
N THR A 41 -5.18 -8.09 -1.23
CA THR A 41 -6.42 -7.31 -1.26
C THR A 41 -6.15 -5.84 -0.99
N TYR A 42 -5.37 -5.52 0.05
CA TYR A 42 -5.01 -4.13 0.37
C TYR A 42 -4.20 -3.47 -0.73
N LEU A 43 -3.26 -4.18 -1.36
CA LEU A 43 -2.53 -3.66 -2.51
C LEU A 43 -3.50 -3.41 -3.68
N ARG A 44 -4.44 -4.31 -3.97
CA ARG A 44 -5.42 -4.09 -5.04
C ARG A 44 -6.27 -2.83 -4.78
N THR A 45 -6.75 -2.65 -3.56
CA THR A 45 -7.50 -1.43 -3.20
C THR A 45 -6.62 -0.20 -3.30
N ALA A 46 -5.36 -0.28 -2.86
CA ALA A 46 -4.43 0.84 -2.94
C ALA A 46 -4.12 1.26 -4.38
N TYR A 47 -3.95 0.28 -5.28
CA TYR A 47 -3.78 0.54 -6.71
C TYR A 47 -4.99 1.27 -7.29
N ALA A 48 -6.20 0.78 -7.00
CA ALA A 48 -7.43 1.41 -7.47
C ALA A 48 -7.64 2.82 -6.91
N ALA A 49 -7.37 3.03 -5.62
CA ALA A 49 -7.55 4.32 -4.95
C ALA A 49 -6.53 5.37 -5.41
N LEU A 50 -5.31 4.95 -5.77
CA LEU A 50 -4.26 5.83 -6.30
C LEU A 50 -4.29 5.95 -7.82
N GLY A 51 -5.13 5.18 -8.52
CA GLY A 51 -5.17 5.15 -9.99
C GLY A 51 -3.89 4.63 -10.64
N VAL A 52 -3.15 3.76 -9.95
CA VAL A 52 -1.87 3.21 -10.43
C VAL A 52 -2.02 1.76 -10.89
N SER A 53 -1.19 1.37 -11.84
CA SER A 53 -1.27 0.08 -12.53
C SER A 53 -0.07 -0.82 -12.28
N ASN A 54 1.05 -0.23 -11.81
CA ASN A 54 2.29 -0.98 -11.56
C ASN A 54 3.00 -0.51 -10.29
N LYS A 55 3.99 -1.30 -9.86
CA LYS A 55 4.75 -1.02 -8.63
C LYS A 55 5.53 0.29 -8.70
N LEU A 56 6.01 0.68 -9.87
CA LEU A 56 6.79 1.91 -10.02
C LEU A 56 5.90 3.15 -9.83
N GLU A 57 4.72 3.15 -10.44
CA GLU A 57 3.68 4.17 -10.24
C GLU A 57 3.22 4.21 -8.78
N LEU A 58 3.02 3.07 -8.13
CA LEU A 58 2.71 3.02 -6.70
C LEU A 58 3.79 3.72 -5.87
N VAL A 59 5.07 3.41 -6.12
CA VAL A 59 6.20 4.03 -5.43
C VAL A 59 6.24 5.54 -5.68
N ALA A 60 5.95 5.99 -6.90
CA ALA A 60 5.88 7.41 -7.24
C ALA A 60 4.73 8.10 -6.51
N ALA A 61 3.53 7.54 -6.54
CA ALA A 61 2.33 8.09 -5.90
C ALA A 61 2.50 8.20 -4.37
N LEU A 62 3.16 7.23 -3.73
CA LEU A 62 3.45 7.24 -2.30
C LEU A 62 4.53 8.24 -1.87
N ARG A 63 5.35 8.74 -2.80
CA ARG A 63 6.33 9.81 -2.53
C ARG A 63 5.71 11.20 -2.58
N THR A 64 4.59 11.33 -3.29
CA THR A 64 3.87 12.60 -3.50
C THR A 64 2.68 12.80 -2.56
N ALA A 65 2.32 11.78 -1.78
CA ALA A 65 1.23 11.79 -0.79
C ALA A 65 1.74 12.17 0.60
#